data_AF-A0A958IVH5-F1
#
_entry.id   AF-A0A958IVH5-F1
#
_cell.length_a   1.000
_cell.length_b   1.000
_cell.length_c   1.000
_cell.angle_alpha   90.00
_cell.angle_beta   90.00
_cell.angle_gamma   90.00
#
_symmetry.space_group_name_H-M   'P 1'
#
loop_
_entity.id
_entity.type
_entity.pdbx_description
1 polymer ?
#
loop_
_entity_poly.entity_id
_entity_poly.type
_entity_poly.pdbx_seq_one_letter_code
_entity_poly.pdbx_strand_id
1 'polypeptide(L)'
;MGRKFILMLIFFLGAAASIGTPLYAGAWAQQKGHYYTKLTYIYSDANRIFGNNSPALFEDNALYFYGEYGLTNRATLVLSTPFFKHSVNEANFLRGETSGYFSGDL
;
A
#
# COMPACT_ATOMS: atom_id res chain seq x y z
N MET A 1 -11.66 23.86 8.92
CA MET A 1 -11.52 23.36 7.53
C MET A 1 -12.59 24.06 6.68
N GLY A 2 -12.21 24.96 5.77
CA GLY A 2 -13.13 25.93 5.17
C GLY A 2 -14.00 25.35 4.04
N ARG A 3 -15.22 25.88 3.85
CA ARG A 3 -16.17 25.48 2.78
C ARG A 3 -15.53 25.44 1.38
N LYS A 4 -14.57 26.34 1.11
CA LYS A 4 -13.81 26.40 -0.15
C LYS A 4 -12.92 25.17 -0.35
N PHE A 5 -12.37 24.61 0.72
CA PHE A 5 -11.56 23.40 0.69
C PHE A 5 -12.41 22.17 0.36
N ILE A 6 -13.60 22.07 0.97
CA ILE A 6 -14.57 21.01 0.67
C ILE A 6 -15.03 21.08 -0.79
N LEU A 7 -15.31 22.28 -1.30
CA LEU A 7 -15.70 22.48 -2.70
C LEU A 7 -14.57 22.14 -3.69
N MET A 8 -13.32 22.47 -3.36
CA MET A 8 -12.17 22.05 -4.16
C MET A 8 -11.98 20.53 -4.15
N LEU A 9 -12.19 19.88 -3.00
CA LEU A 9 -12.11 18.43 -2.90
C LEU A 9 -13.18 17.75 -3.77
N ILE A 10 -14.41 18.25 -3.74
CA ILE A 10 -15.52 17.75 -4.56
C ILE A 10 -15.24 17.98 -6.06
N PHE A 11 -14.68 19.14 -6.41
CA PHE A 11 -14.34 19.45 -7.80
C PHE A 11 -13.23 18.53 -8.34
N PHE A 12 -12.18 18.27 -7.55
CA PHE A 12 -11.12 17.33 -7.90
C PHE A 12 -11.63 15.88 -8.00
N LEU A 13 -12.53 15.46 -7.10
CA LEU A 13 -13.19 14.15 -7.20
C LEU A 13 -14.05 14.03 -8.46
N GLY A 14 -14.77 15.09 -8.83
CA GLY A 14 -15.61 15.12 -10.03
C GLY A 14 -14.80 15.05 -11.33
N ALA A 15 -13.65 15.70 -11.39
CA ALA A 15 -12.76 15.68 -12.55
C ALA A 15 -12.07 14.32 -12.77
N ALA A 16 -11.83 13.54 -11.70
CA ALA A 16 -11.29 12.18 -11.82
C ALA A 16 -12.32 11.17 -12.36
N ALA A 17 -13.63 11.46 -12.22
CA ALA A 17 -14.70 10.57 -12.67
C ALA A 17 -15.03 10.68 -14.18
N SER A 18 -14.46 11.66 -14.90
CA SER A 18 -14.77 11.90 -16.33
C SER A 18 -13.80 11.25 -17.31
N ILE A 19 -12.78 10.50 -16.85
CA ILE A 19 -11.84 9.79 -17.72
C ILE A 19 -12.47 8.45 -18.13
N GLY A 20 -13.32 8.50 -19.14
CA GLY A 20 -13.92 7.34 -19.79
C GLY A 20 -12.93 6.62 -20.69
N THR A 21 -12.18 5.67 -20.13
CA THR A 21 -11.57 4.57 -20.90
C THR A 21 -11.79 3.27 -20.14
N PRO A 22 -12.38 2.23 -20.74
CA PRO A 22 -12.53 0.96 -20.07
C PRO A 22 -11.13 0.32 -19.99
N LEU A 23 -10.56 0.33 -18.79
CA LEU A 23 -9.36 -0.43 -18.46
C LEU A 23 -9.73 -1.92 -18.41
N TYR A 24 -9.94 -2.51 -19.60
CA TYR A 24 -9.94 -3.95 -19.80
C TYR A 24 -8.51 -4.46 -19.58
N ALA A 25 -8.14 -4.60 -18.31
CA ALA A 25 -6.94 -5.31 -17.91
C ALA A 25 -7.17 -5.97 -16.54
N GLY A 26 -7.65 -7.22 -16.56
CA GLY A 26 -7.34 -8.23 -15.55
C GLY A 26 -8.01 -8.20 -14.17
N ALA A 27 -8.71 -7.13 -13.77
CA ALA A 27 -9.47 -7.10 -12.52
C ALA A 27 -10.97 -7.10 -12.82
N TRP A 28 -11.71 -8.10 -12.33
CA TRP A 28 -13.18 -8.11 -12.45
C TRP A 28 -13.73 -6.94 -11.63
N ALA A 29 -14.32 -5.96 -12.30
CA ALA A 29 -14.94 -4.84 -11.60
C ALA A 29 -16.04 -5.37 -10.66
N GLN A 30 -15.99 -4.94 -9.41
CA GLN A 30 -17.01 -5.20 -8.41
C GLN A 30 -18.37 -4.68 -8.90
N GLN A 31 -19.44 -5.46 -8.68
CA GLN A 31 -20.80 -5.06 -9.09
C GLN A 31 -21.21 -3.76 -8.41
N LYS A 32 -22.03 -2.95 -9.10
CA LYS A 32 -22.48 -1.65 -8.57
C LYS A 32 -23.14 -1.82 -7.19
N GLY A 33 -22.66 -1.08 -6.21
CA GLY A 33 -23.16 -1.10 -4.83
C GLY A 33 -22.65 -2.26 -3.98
N HIS A 34 -21.89 -3.20 -4.56
CA HIS A 34 -21.21 -4.25 -3.80
C HIS A 34 -19.84 -3.77 -3.33
N TYR A 35 -19.40 -4.36 -2.23
CA TYR A 35 -18.08 -4.11 -1.67
C TYR A 35 -17.39 -5.44 -1.34
N TYR A 36 -16.06 -5.40 -1.38
CA TYR A 36 -15.20 -6.47 -0.91
C TYR A 36 -14.13 -5.87 -0.03
N THR A 37 -13.83 -6.52 1.10
CA THR A 37 -12.73 -6.09 1.97
C THR A 37 -11.92 -7.31 2.38
N LYS A 38 -10.60 -7.13 2.42
CA LYS A 38 -9.64 -8.14 2.84
C LYS A 38 -8.66 -7.52 3.82
N LEU A 39 -8.58 -8.11 5.00
CA LEU A 39 -7.52 -7.84 5.97
C LEU A 39 -6.50 -8.97 5.87
N THR A 40 -5.24 -8.62 5.67
CA THR A 40 -4.15 -9.58 5.46
C THR A 40 -3.08 -9.34 6.51
N TYR A 41 -2.81 -10.35 7.34
CA TYR A 41 -1.63 -10.38 8.19
C TYR A 41 -0.58 -11.28 7.53
N ILE A 42 0.63 -10.78 7.40
CA ILE A 42 1.78 -11.49 6.85
C ILE A 42 2.82 -11.58 7.96
N TYR A 43 3.19 -12.82 8.30
CA TYR A 43 4.36 -13.13 9.12
C TYR A 43 5.41 -13.75 8.20
N SER A 44 6.64 -13.26 8.24
CA SER A 44 7.74 -13.79 7.46
C SER A 44 8.98 -13.87 8.33
N ASP A 45 9.53 -15.07 8.47
CA ASP A 45 10.79 -15.31 9.16
C ASP A 45 11.86 -15.80 8.18
N ALA A 46 13.11 -15.44 8.46
CA ALA A 46 14.26 -16.09 7.87
C ALA A 46 15.40 -16.13 8.88
N ASN A 47 16.15 -17.24 8.87
CA ASN A 47 17.30 -17.47 9.75
C ASN A 47 18.65 -17.51 9.00
N ARG A 48 18.62 -17.33 7.68
CA ARG A 48 19.79 -17.42 6.78
C ARG A 48 19.62 -16.48 5.58
N ILE A 49 20.72 -15.91 5.12
CA ILE A 49 20.80 -15.13 3.87
C ILE A 49 21.44 -15.99 2.79
N PHE A 50 20.85 -16.05 1.59
CA PHE A 50 21.48 -16.72 0.45
C PHE A 50 22.63 -15.85 -0.09
N GLY A 51 23.80 -16.45 -0.29
CA GLY A 51 25.00 -15.79 -0.85
C GLY A 51 26.10 -15.45 0.15
N ASN A 52 25.77 -15.35 1.43
CA ASN A 52 26.74 -15.27 2.52
C ASN A 52 26.15 -16.11 3.67
N ASN A 53 26.75 -17.26 4.00
CA ASN A 53 26.27 -18.24 5.00
C ASN A 53 26.29 -17.70 6.45
N SER A 54 26.03 -16.42 6.64
CA SER A 54 25.92 -15.78 7.94
C SER A 54 24.52 -16.01 8.51
N PRO A 55 24.41 -16.36 9.80
CA PRO A 55 23.13 -16.37 10.49
C PRO A 55 22.58 -14.95 10.50
N ALA A 56 21.33 -14.79 10.08
CA ALA A 56 20.61 -13.53 10.15
C ALA A 56 19.21 -13.84 10.64
N LEU A 57 18.80 -13.23 11.76
CA LEU A 57 17.43 -13.30 12.23
C LEU A 57 16.67 -12.15 11.58
N PHE A 58 15.79 -12.53 10.65
CA PHE A 58 14.86 -11.64 9.97
C PHE A 58 13.46 -12.04 10.37
N GLU A 59 12.71 -11.08 10.89
CA GLU A 59 11.29 -11.22 11.18
C GLU A 59 10.57 -10.01 10.59
N ASP A 60 9.57 -10.22 9.73
CA ASP A 60 8.72 -9.16 9.20
C ASP A 60 7.26 -9.49 9.47
N ASN A 61 6.59 -8.54 10.13
CA ASN A 61 5.18 -8.59 10.46
C ASN A 61 4.51 -7.45 9.71
N ALA A 62 3.56 -7.76 8.85
CA ALA A 62 2.87 -6.74 8.07
C ALA A 62 1.35 -6.95 8.05
N LEU A 63 0.60 -5.89 8.36
CA LEU A 63 -0.84 -5.86 8.29
C LEU A 63 -1.28 -4.96 7.13
N TYR A 64 -1.96 -5.55 6.16
CA TYR A 64 -2.49 -4.87 4.98
C TYR A 64 -4.00 -4.91 4.98
N PHE A 65 -4.60 -3.77 4.66
CA PHE A 65 -6.01 -3.68 4.36
C PHE A 65 -6.21 -3.39 2.89
N TYR A 66 -7.16 -4.11 2.33
CA TYR A 66 -7.59 -3.97 0.96
C TYR A 66 -9.10 -3.86 0.94
N GLY A 67 -9.63 -2.91 0.19
CA GLY A 67 -11.05 -2.66 0.04
C GLY A 67 -11.39 -2.31 -1.40
N GLU A 68 -12.55 -2.76 -1.84
CA GLU A 68 -13.13 -2.48 -3.14
C GLU A 68 -14.58 -2.03 -2.96
N TYR A 69 -15.01 -1.05 -3.75
CA TYR A 69 -16.40 -0.63 -3.84
C TYR A 69 -16.81 -0.41 -5.29
N GLY A 70 -17.85 -1.10 -5.77
CA GLY A 70 -18.36 -0.95 -7.12
C GLY A 70 -19.14 0.35 -7.30
N LEU A 71 -18.54 1.37 -7.91
CA LEU A 71 -19.23 2.61 -8.30
C LEU A 71 -20.21 2.34 -9.45
N THR A 72 -19.80 1.49 -10.39
CA THR A 72 -20.62 0.97 -11.48
C THR A 72 -20.22 -0.48 -11.76
N ASN A 73 -20.96 -1.20 -12.60
CA ASN A 73 -20.58 -2.56 -13.04
C ASN A 73 -19.28 -2.61 -13.87
N ARG A 74 -18.63 -1.47 -14.10
CA ARG A 74 -17.38 -1.32 -14.88
C ARG A 74 -16.31 -0.51 -14.15
N ALA A 75 -16.62 0.06 -12.98
CA ALA A 75 -15.73 0.96 -12.26
C ALA A 75 -15.78 0.63 -10.77
N THR A 76 -14.63 0.32 -10.22
CA THR A 76 -14.46 -0.07 -8.81
C THR A 76 -13.45 0.86 -8.18
N LEU A 77 -13.85 1.47 -7.06
CA LEU A 77 -12.95 2.21 -6.21
C LEU A 77 -12.15 1.21 -5.38
N VAL A 78 -10.83 1.30 -5.42
CA VAL A 78 -9.94 0.41 -4.67
C VAL A 78 -9.17 1.22 -3.64
N LEU A 79 -9.12 0.73 -2.41
CA LEU A 79 -8.31 1.25 -1.33
C LEU A 79 -7.36 0.14 -0.87
N SER A 80 -6.06 0.37 -0.98
CA SER A 80 -5.05 -0.52 -0.41
C SER A 80 -4.15 0.29 0.50
N THR A 81 -4.09 -0.08 1.77
CA THR A 81 -3.28 0.62 2.77
C THR A 81 -2.55 -0.37 3.68
N PRO A 82 -1.22 -0.22 3.85
CA PRO A 82 -0.51 -0.91 4.92
C PRO A 82 -0.83 -0.22 6.26
N PHE A 83 -1.33 -0.97 7.23
CA PHE A 83 -1.63 -0.47 8.57
C PHE A 83 -0.41 -0.49 9.49
N PHE A 84 0.37 -1.56 9.40
CA PHE A 84 1.53 -1.77 10.25
C PHE A 84 2.54 -2.61 9.49
N LYS A 85 3.81 -2.22 9.53
CA LYS A 85 4.94 -3.03 9.06
C LYS A 85 6.03 -2.94 10.10
N HIS A 86 6.39 -4.07 10.69
CA HIS A 86 7.46 -4.19 11.66
C HIS A 86 8.43 -5.26 11.19
N SER A 87 9.57 -4.81 10.70
CA SER A 87 10.68 -5.67 10.30
C SER A 87 11.78 -5.55 11.35
N VAL A 88 12.06 -6.67 12.02
CA VAL A 88 13.25 -6.85 12.86
C VAL A 88 14.30 -7.51 11.98
N ASN A 89 15.44 -6.84 11.83
CA ASN A 89 16.62 -7.39 11.19
C ASN A 89 17.76 -7.33 12.19
N GLU A 90 18.06 -8.45 12.83
CA GLU A 90 19.09 -8.52 13.88
C GLU A 90 20.51 -8.62 13.33
N ALA A 91 20.74 -8.28 12.05
CA ALA A 91 22.10 -8.03 11.56
C ALA A 91 22.70 -6.72 12.12
N ASN A 92 21.88 -5.82 12.69
CA ASN A 92 22.29 -4.48 13.13
C ASN A 92 22.07 -4.15 14.61
N PHE A 93 21.78 -5.11 15.50
CA PHE A 93 21.74 -4.81 16.94
C PHE A 93 23.13 -4.40 17.51
N LEU A 94 24.18 -4.41 16.68
CA LEU A 94 25.52 -3.89 16.99
C LEU A 94 25.93 -2.63 16.19
N ARG A 95 25.04 -1.98 15.43
CA ARG A 95 25.43 -0.77 14.66
C ARG A 95 24.37 0.32 14.75
N GLY A 96 24.72 1.35 15.52
CA GLY A 96 23.83 2.38 16.03
C GLY A 96 23.20 3.29 14.97
N GLU A 97 22.34 4.16 15.49
CA GLU A 97 21.68 5.24 14.78
C GLU A 97 22.61 5.95 13.79
N THR A 98 22.29 5.89 12.51
CA THR A 98 22.86 6.80 11.51
C THR A 98 21.74 7.32 10.64
N SER A 99 21.47 8.62 10.75
CA SER A 99 20.69 9.39 9.78
C SER A 99 21.61 9.93 8.69
N GLY A 100 21.14 9.98 7.44
CA GLY A 100 21.91 10.51 6.32
C GLY A 100 21.02 11.20 5.30
N TYR A 101 21.34 12.46 4.99
CA TYR A 101 20.80 13.24 3.87
C TYR A 101 21.50 12.84 2.56
N PHE A 102 20.74 12.64 1.49
CA PHE A 102 21.29 12.35 0.16
C PHE A 102 21.08 13.57 -0.75
N SER A 103 22.17 14.22 -1.16
CA SER A 103 22.21 15.19 -2.26
C SER A 103 22.92 14.51 -3.41
N GLY A 104 22.15 14.09 -4.42
CA GLY A 104 22.70 13.47 -5.63
C GLY A 104 22.97 14.51 -6.69
N ASP A 105 24.11 14.38 -7.39
CA ASP A 105 24.27 14.85 -8.76
C ASP A 105 25.17 13.86 -9.51
N LEU A 106 24.56 13.29 -10.56
CA LEU A 106 25.05 12.58 -11.77
C LEU A 106 26.30 11.69 -11.70
#